data_AF-A0AAV8YZE0-F1
#
_entry.id   AF-A0AAV8YZE0-F1
#
_cell.length_a   1.000
_cell.length_b   1.000
_cell.length_c   1.000
_cell.angle_alpha   90.00
_cell.angle_beta   90.00
_cell.angle_gamma   90.00
#
_symmetry.space_group_name_H-M   'P 1'
#
loop_
_entity.id
_entity.type
_entity.pdbx_description
1 polymer ?
#
loop_
_entity_poly.entity_id
_entity_poly.type
_entity_poly.pdbx_seq_one_letter_code
_entity_poly.pdbx_strand_id
1 'polypeptide(L)'
;MDIMNTKGFQLDLKNNVLKINEDTAVPERSEMILDAHLDGNPCVGNIMVFEPRSHNGEVARGIAVGKALLLTEKTVPVRIMNLNHHPVNLRKGIILGHCSSVSSVIRKLDAQENSVRKIT
;
A
#
# COMPACT_ATOMS: atom_id res chain seq x y z
N MET A 1 -11.44 -19.43 18.75
CA MET A 1 -11.81 -18.18 18.10
C MET A 1 -10.88 -18.06 16.91
N ASP A 2 -11.29 -18.60 15.76
CA ASP A 2 -10.45 -18.67 14.57
C ASP A 2 -10.28 -17.26 14.01
N ILE A 3 -9.04 -16.77 14.05
CA ILE A 3 -8.65 -15.56 13.35
C ILE A 3 -8.78 -15.90 11.86
N MET A 4 -9.88 -15.44 11.27
CA MET A 4 -10.18 -15.62 9.85
C MET A 4 -8.99 -15.12 9.04
N ASN A 5 -8.33 -16.08 8.40
CA ASN A 5 -7.24 -15.92 7.46
C ASN A 5 -7.83 -15.23 6.20
N THR A 6 -8.03 -13.92 6.28
CA THR A 6 -8.70 -13.11 5.26
C THR A 6 -7.68 -12.79 4.18
N LYS A 7 -7.78 -13.51 3.07
CA LYS A 7 -6.88 -13.41 1.92
C LYS A 7 -7.32 -12.26 1.01
N GLY A 8 -7.28 -11.04 1.54
CA GLY A 8 -7.84 -9.86 0.86
C GLY A 8 -7.10 -9.47 -0.42
N PHE A 9 -5.76 -9.61 -0.43
CA PHE A 9 -4.92 -9.08 -1.51
C PHE A 9 -3.93 -10.11 -2.07
N GLN A 10 -3.51 -9.86 -3.31
CA GLN A 10 -2.52 -10.66 -4.01
C GLN A 10 -1.52 -9.73 -4.70
N LEU A 11 -0.24 -9.95 -4.44
CA LEU A 11 0.84 -9.29 -5.13
C LEU A 11 1.34 -10.19 -6.25
N ASP A 12 1.03 -9.80 -7.48
CA ASP A 12 1.41 -10.49 -8.71
C ASP A 12 2.82 -10.04 -9.11
N LEU A 13 3.82 -10.86 -8.80
CA LEU A 13 5.23 -10.55 -9.09
C LEU A 13 5.56 -10.58 -10.59
N LYS A 14 4.76 -11.30 -11.40
CA LYS A 14 4.97 -11.34 -12.85
C LYS A 14 4.65 -9.99 -13.48
N ASN A 15 3.58 -9.35 -13.00
CA ASN A 15 3.12 -8.06 -13.49
C ASN A 15 3.56 -6.88 -12.60
N ASN A 16 4.21 -7.18 -11.46
CA ASN A 16 4.61 -6.20 -10.44
C ASN A 16 3.44 -5.32 -9.97
N VAL A 17 2.26 -5.92 -9.80
CA VAL A 17 1.04 -5.21 -9.37
C VAL A 17 0.44 -5.84 -8.13
N LEU A 18 -0.11 -4.99 -7.27
CA LEU A 18 -0.95 -5.42 -6.17
C LEU A 18 -2.42 -5.38 -6.59
N LYS A 19 -3.11 -6.51 -6.48
CA LYS A 19 -4.52 -6.65 -6.86
C LYS A 19 -5.38 -7.18 -5.72
N ILE A 20 -6.66 -6.88 -5.79
CA ILE A 20 -7.68 -7.41 -4.89
C ILE A 20 -8.04 -8.83 -5.28
N ASN A 21 -7.95 -9.76 -4.33
CA ASN A 21 -8.20 -11.18 -4.60
C ASN A 21 -9.66 -11.58 -4.34
N GLU A 22 -10.33 -10.85 -3.46
CA GLU A 22 -11.74 -11.07 -3.10
C GLU A 22 -12.47 -9.74 -2.90
N ASP A 23 -13.77 -9.72 -3.18
CA ASP A 23 -14.59 -8.52 -2.97
C ASP A 23 -14.49 -8.09 -1.51
N THR A 24 -14.03 -6.86 -1.28
CA THR A 24 -13.70 -6.35 0.05
C THR A 24 -14.49 -5.09 0.33
N ALA A 25 -15.27 -5.10 1.39
CA ALA A 25 -15.95 -3.91 1.88
C ALA A 25 -15.01 -3.12 2.80
N VAL A 26 -14.80 -1.85 2.49
CA VAL A 26 -14.08 -0.91 3.35
C VAL A 26 -15.12 -0.02 4.05
N PRO A 27 -15.28 -0.13 5.38
CA PRO A 27 -16.24 0.68 6.13
C PRO A 27 -16.01 2.18 5.93
N GLU A 28 -17.03 2.99 6.19
CA GLU A 28 -16.88 4.44 6.12
C GLU A 28 -15.89 4.95 7.17
N ARG A 29 -15.15 6.01 6.82
CA ARG A 29 -14.21 6.69 7.74
C ARG A 29 -13.25 5.76 8.48
N SER A 30 -12.91 4.61 7.88
CA SER A 30 -12.10 3.59 8.51
C SER A 30 -10.76 3.39 7.82
N GLU A 31 -9.86 2.76 8.55
CA GLU A 31 -8.61 2.22 8.05
C GLU A 31 -8.65 0.70 8.15
N MET A 32 -8.14 0.03 7.12
CA MET A 32 -7.95 -1.41 7.10
C MET A 32 -6.50 -1.71 6.72
N ILE A 33 -5.93 -2.69 7.42
CA ILE A 33 -4.66 -3.30 7.06
C ILE A 33 -4.99 -4.75 6.70
N LEU A 34 -4.63 -5.15 5.48
CA LEU A 34 -4.92 -6.47 4.96
C LEU A 34 -3.65 -7.07 4.38
N ASP A 35 -3.50 -8.37 4.54
CA ASP A 35 -2.33 -9.08 4.05
C ASP A 35 -2.47 -9.42 2.57
N ALA A 36 -1.44 -9.08 1.81
CA ALA A 36 -1.28 -9.50 0.43
C ALA A 36 -0.35 -10.69 0.34
N HIS A 37 -0.82 -11.77 -0.29
CA HIS A 37 0.01 -12.93 -0.58
C HIS A 37 0.84 -12.71 -1.85
N LEU A 38 2.13 -13.07 -1.79
CA LEU A 38 2.98 -13.09 -2.98
C LEU A 38 2.59 -14.26 -3.88
N ASP A 39 2.33 -13.98 -5.15
CA ASP A 39 2.18 -14.98 -6.20
C ASP A 39 3.34 -14.88 -7.20
N GLY A 40 4.10 -15.98 -7.33
CA GLY A 40 5.31 -16.08 -8.13
C GLY A 40 6.53 -16.58 -7.33
N ASN A 41 7.67 -16.73 -7.99
CA ASN A 41 8.93 -17.06 -7.31
C ASN A 41 9.37 -15.82 -6.50
N PRO A 42 9.24 -15.84 -5.18
CA PRO A 42 9.53 -14.67 -4.40
C PRO A 42 11.05 -14.48 -4.41
N CYS A 43 11.53 -13.31 -4.79
CA CYS A 43 12.89 -12.90 -4.45
C CYS A 43 12.96 -12.63 -2.94
N VAL A 44 12.70 -13.66 -2.12
CA VAL A 44 12.57 -13.57 -0.67
C VAL A 44 13.75 -12.79 -0.09
N GLY A 45 13.46 -11.82 0.77
CA GLY A 45 14.48 -10.94 1.35
C GLY A 45 14.82 -9.68 0.56
N ASN A 46 14.24 -9.46 -0.63
CA ASN A 46 14.37 -8.19 -1.34
C ASN A 46 13.48 -7.11 -0.74
N ILE A 47 13.95 -5.86 -0.84
CA ILE A 47 13.15 -4.68 -0.51
C ILE A 47 12.48 -4.18 -1.79
N MET A 48 11.18 -3.93 -1.71
CA MET A 48 10.39 -3.31 -2.76
C MET A 48 9.69 -2.07 -2.24
N VAL A 49 9.43 -1.12 -3.13
CA VAL A 49 8.51 -0.03 -2.86
C VAL A 49 7.19 -0.34 -3.54
N PHE A 50 6.11 -0.28 -2.76
CA PHE A 50 4.75 -0.29 -3.29
C PHE A 50 4.28 1.15 -3.46
N GLU A 51 3.96 1.51 -4.71
CA GLU A 51 3.44 2.80 -5.10
C GLU A 51 1.95 2.67 -5.48
N PRO A 52 1.05 3.28 -4.67
CA PRO A 52 -0.36 3.37 -5.00
C PRO A 52 -0.60 3.98 -6.37
N ARG A 53 -1.57 3.45 -7.11
CA ARG A 53 -1.98 4.05 -8.38
C ARG A 53 -2.58 5.44 -8.08
N SER A 54 -2.08 6.46 -8.78
CA SER A 54 -2.61 7.82 -8.62
C SER A 54 -4.07 7.88 -9.05
N HIS A 55 -4.86 8.71 -8.34
CA HIS A 55 -6.33 8.80 -8.33
C HIS A 55 -7.05 8.93 -9.68
N ASN A 56 -6.33 8.97 -10.80
CA ASN A 56 -6.89 9.22 -12.13
C ASN A 56 -7.51 7.97 -12.78
N GLY A 57 -7.41 6.79 -12.15
CA GLY A 57 -8.14 5.61 -12.60
C GLY A 57 -8.08 4.44 -11.61
N GLU A 58 -9.27 4.03 -11.15
CA GLU A 58 -9.63 2.64 -10.80
C GLU A 58 -9.56 2.13 -9.35
N VAL A 59 -9.04 2.85 -8.33
CA VAL A 59 -9.08 2.35 -6.94
C VAL A 59 -10.40 2.67 -6.19
N ALA A 60 -11.32 3.39 -6.85
CA ALA A 60 -12.54 4.01 -6.29
C ALA A 60 -12.31 5.37 -5.60
N ARG A 61 -13.28 6.27 -5.77
CA ARG A 61 -13.21 7.65 -5.27
C ARG A 61 -13.21 7.66 -3.74
N GLY A 62 -12.34 8.48 -3.14
CA GLY A 62 -12.24 8.61 -1.69
C GLY A 62 -11.59 7.41 -0.99
N ILE A 63 -11.01 6.46 -1.74
CA ILE A 63 -10.13 5.43 -1.19
C ILE A 63 -8.68 5.88 -1.34
N ALA A 64 -7.98 5.94 -0.21
CA ALA A 64 -6.54 6.17 -0.17
C ALA A 64 -5.84 4.85 0.12
N VAL A 65 -4.73 4.60 -0.58
CA VAL A 65 -3.88 3.44 -0.35
C VAL A 65 -2.51 3.94 0.09
N GLY A 66 -1.94 3.32 1.13
CA GLY A 66 -0.66 3.71 1.69
C GLY A 66 0.51 3.31 0.81
N LYS A 67 1.43 4.23 0.54
CA LYS A 67 2.76 3.91 0.01
C LYS A 67 3.54 3.16 1.08
N ALA A 68 4.25 2.09 0.70
CA ALA A 68 4.98 1.26 1.66
C ALA A 68 6.32 0.79 1.09
N LEU A 69 7.31 0.66 1.97
CA LEU A 69 8.48 -0.16 1.71
C LEU A 69 8.19 -1.56 2.27
N LEU A 70 8.33 -2.57 1.43
CA LEU A 70 7.95 -3.94 1.71
C LEU A 70 9.22 -4.81 1.67
N LEU A 71 9.44 -5.57 2.73
CA LEU A 71 10.32 -6.72 2.66
C LEU A 71 9.52 -7.87 2.03
N THR A 72 10.01 -8.46 0.94
CA THR A 72 9.33 -9.58 0.28
C THR A 72 9.42 -10.84 1.14
N GLU A 73 8.40 -11.00 1.98
CA GLU A 73 8.12 -12.20 2.76
C GLU A 73 6.86 -12.89 2.22
N LYS A 74 6.41 -13.99 2.82
CA LYS A 74 5.21 -14.73 2.37
C LYS A 74 3.94 -13.85 2.26
N THR A 75 3.85 -12.83 3.09
CA THR A 75 2.76 -11.85 3.11
C THR A 75 3.33 -10.45 3.28
N VAL A 76 2.66 -9.45 2.68
CA VAL A 76 2.99 -8.03 2.85
C VAL A 76 1.74 -7.25 3.27
N PRO A 77 1.82 -6.39 4.31
CA PRO A 77 0.67 -5.64 4.77
C PRO A 77 0.36 -4.49 3.81
N VAL A 78 -0.91 -4.32 3.48
CA VAL A 78 -1.43 -3.26 2.62
C VAL A 78 -2.40 -2.41 3.41
N ARG A 79 -2.14 -1.11 3.45
CA ARG A 79 -2.96 -0.13 4.17
C ARG A 79 -3.94 0.55 3.22
N ILE A 80 -5.22 0.47 3.53
CA ILE A 80 -6.31 1.12 2.78
C ILE A 80 -7.14 1.97 3.75
N MET A 81 -7.47 3.18 3.33
CA MET A 81 -8.33 4.09 4.09
C MET A 81 -9.52 4.51 3.24
N ASN A 82 -10.70 4.46 3.83
CA ASN A 82 -11.90 5.04 3.24
C ASN A 82 -12.14 6.42 3.86
N LEU A 83 -11.99 7.45 3.03
CA LEU A 83 -12.22 8.84 3.42
C LEU A 83 -13.68 9.26 3.30
N ASN A 84 -14.51 8.43 2.64
CA ASN A 84 -15.93 8.70 2.43
C ASN A 84 -16.75 8.50 3.71
N HIS A 85 -17.95 9.09 3.70
CA HIS A 85 -19.02 8.92 4.69
C HIS A 85 -20.03 7.84 4.26
N HIS A 86 -19.53 6.81 3.56
CA HIS A 86 -20.28 5.61 3.20
C HIS A 86 -19.29 4.46 2.96
N PRO A 87 -19.69 3.20 3.18
CA PRO A 87 -18.84 2.05 2.88
C PRO A 87 -18.57 1.94 1.38
N VAL A 88 -17.38 1.49 1.02
CA VAL A 88 -16.96 1.29 -0.38
C VAL A 88 -16.64 -0.19 -0.60
N ASN A 89 -17.24 -0.77 -1.63
CA ASN A 89 -16.96 -2.14 -2.03
C ASN A 89 -15.90 -2.16 -3.13
N LEU A 90 -14.73 -2.66 -2.80
CA LEU A 90 -13.66 -2.88 -3.75
C LEU A 90 -13.83 -4.26 -4.39
N ARG A 91 -13.95 -4.31 -5.72
CA ARG A 91 -14.14 -5.55 -6.46
C ARG A 91 -12.84 -6.31 -6.63
N LYS A 92 -12.95 -7.64 -6.66
CA LYS A 92 -11.89 -8.54 -7.09
C LYS A 92 -11.30 -8.08 -8.43
N GLY A 93 -9.97 -8.14 -8.52
CA GLY A 93 -9.20 -7.81 -9.72
C GLY A 93 -8.81 -6.34 -9.84
N ILE A 94 -9.34 -5.44 -9.01
CA ILE A 94 -8.87 -4.04 -8.99
C ILE A 94 -7.38 -4.00 -8.67
N ILE A 95 -6.64 -3.20 -9.43
CA ILE A 95 -5.21 -2.95 -9.19
C ILE A 95 -5.08 -1.74 -8.25
N LEU A 96 -4.44 -1.96 -7.10
CA LEU A 96 -4.21 -0.93 -6.09
C LEU A 96 -2.94 -0.10 -6.37
N GLY A 97 -1.99 -0.66 -7.10
CA GLY A 97 -0.73 0.00 -7.41
C GLY A 97 0.33 -0.95 -7.93
N HIS A 98 1.56 -0.43 -8.02
CA HIS A 98 2.71 -1.12 -8.57
C HIS A 98 3.77 -1.36 -7.50
N CYS A 99 4.50 -2.45 -7.63
CA CYS A 99 5.69 -2.72 -6.83
C CYS A 99 6.94 -2.57 -7.70
N SER A 100 8.01 -2.01 -7.15
CA SER A 100 9.31 -1.99 -7.81
C SER A 100 10.42 -2.32 -6.81
N SER A 101 11.42 -3.06 -7.25
CA SER A 101 12.60 -3.33 -6.42
C SER A 101 13.37 -2.03 -6.19
N VAL A 102 13.83 -1.83 -4.96
CA VAL A 102 14.69 -0.70 -4.62
C VAL A 102 16.10 -1.20 -4.33
N SER A 103 17.09 -0.53 -4.92
CA SER A 103 18.51 -0.83 -4.69
C SER A 103 19.11 -0.04 -3.53
N SER A 104 18.49 1.08 -3.14
CA SER A 104 18.93 1.93 -2.04
C SER A 104 17.76 2.76 -1.49
N VAL A 105 17.82 3.05 -0.19
CA VAL A 105 16.90 3.98 0.48
C VAL A 105 17.74 5.16 0.98
N ILE A 106 17.55 6.33 0.40
CA ILE A 106 18.29 7.54 0.75
C ILE A 106 17.44 8.40 1.68
N ARG A 107 17.97 8.69 2.87
CA ARG A 107 17.35 9.63 3.81
C ARG A 107 17.83 11.04 3.50
N LYS A 108 16.92 11.93 3.13
CA LYS A 108 17.20 13.37 3.07
C LYS A 108 16.96 13.99 4.45
N LEU A 109 17.93 14.75 4.95
CA LEU A 109 17.78 15.58 6.13
C LEU A 109 17.81 17.03 5.65
N ASP A 110 16.66 17.70 5.71
CA ASP A 110 16.59 19.14 5.46
C ASP A 110 16.99 19.86 6.75
N ALA A 111 18.00 20.73 6.68
CA ALA A 111 18.36 21.60 7.79
C ALA A 111 17.28 22.69 7.92
N GLN A 112 16.70 22.84 9.11
CA GLN A 112 15.83 23.97 9.41
C GLN A 112 16.72 25.22 9.46
N GLU A 113 16.56 26.15 8.50
CA GLU A 113 17.20 27.47 8.58
C GLU A 113 16.62 28.23 9.78
N ASN A 114 17.24 28.07 10.94
CA ASN A 114 17.01 28.97 12.05
C ASN A 114 17.58 30.33 11.65
N SER A 115 16.72 31.26 11.26
CA SER A 115 17.08 32.65 11.06
C SER A 115 17.55 33.24 12.39
N VAL A 116 18.86 33.19 12.65
CA VAL A 116 19.48 33.89 13.77
C VAL A 116 19.37 35.38 13.46
N ARG A 117 18.37 36.04 14.03
CA ARG A 117 18.34 37.51 14.05
C ARG A 117 19.52 37.97 14.91
N LYS A 118 20.54 38.53 14.28
CA LYS A 118 21.58 39.30 14.97
C LYS A 118 20.91 40.45 15.71
N ILE A 119 20.89 40.38 17.04
CA ILE A 119 20.61 41.55 17.87
C ILE A 119 21.85 42.44 17.73
N THR A 120 21.67 43.62 17.15
CA THR A 120 22.68 44.70 17.08
C THR A 120 22.31 45.74 18.11
#